data_AF-A0A5S3VU45-F1
#
_entry.id   AF-A0A5S3VU45-F1
#
_cell.length_a   1.000
_cell.length_b   1.000
_cell.length_c   1.000
_cell.angle_alpha   90.00
_cell.angle_beta   90.00
_cell.angle_gamma   90.00
#
_symmetry.space_group_name_H-M   'P 1'
#
loop_
_entity.id
_entity.type
_entity.pdbx_description
1 polymer ?
#
loop_
_entity_poly.entity_id
_entity_poly.type
_entity_poly.pdbx_seq_one_letter_code
_entity_poly.pdbx_strand_id
1 'polypeptide(L)' 'MERIQFGEFQFNTGSYELTSHDQVIALDPRTVTLLLFLLDNPNRIVTRDELQEVIWQGVIVTDNAINKLVAN' A
#
# COMPACT_ATOMS: atom_id res chain seq x y z
N MET A 1 -12.65 12.31 -7.71
CA MET A 1 -11.98 11.00 -7.78
C MET A 1 -10.51 11.29 -7.95
N GLU A 2 -9.69 11.05 -6.94
CA GLU A 2 -8.25 11.34 -6.98
C GLU A 2 -7.52 10.13 -7.55
N ARG A 3 -6.69 10.37 -8.57
CA ARG A 3 -5.81 9.36 -9.15
C ARG A 3 -4.38 9.79 -8.89
N ILE A 4 -3.60 8.88 -8.33
CA ILE A 4 -2.21 9.12 -7.99
C ILE A 4 -1.35 8.34 -8.98
N GLN A 5 -0.49 9.03 -9.70
CA GLN A 5 0.45 8.41 -10.62
C GLN A 5 1.84 8.42 -10.01
N PHE A 6 2.50 7.26 -10.00
CA PHE A 6 3.87 7.11 -9.54
C PHE A 6 4.62 6.16 -10.47
N GLY A 7 5.57 6.71 -11.23
CA GLY A 7 6.23 5.99 -12.31
C GLY A 7 5.24 5.52 -13.39
N GLU A 8 5.26 4.23 -13.68
CA GLU A 8 4.37 3.55 -14.64
C GLU A 8 3.03 3.12 -14.05
N PHE A 9 2.83 3.31 -12.74
CA PHE A 9 1.64 2.89 -12.03
C PHE A 9 0.67 4.06 -11.83
N GLN A 10 -0.62 3.77 -11.97
CA GLN A 10 -1.72 4.69 -11.69
C GLN A 10 -2.67 4.05 -10.68
N PHE A 11 -2.79 4.68 -9.52
CA PHE A 11 -3.66 4.21 -8.45
C PHE A 11 -4.91 5.09 -8.33
N ASN A 12 -6.08 4.48 -8.30
CA ASN A 12 -7.35 5.17 -8.10
C ASN A 12 -7.79 5.02 -6.65
N THR A 13 -7.75 6.10 -5.87
CA THR A 13 -8.12 6.06 -4.44
C THR A 13 -9.63 5.86 -4.24
N GLY A 14 -10.45 6.06 -5.28
CA GLY A 14 -11.89 5.85 -5.22
C GLY A 14 -12.34 4.41 -5.49
N SER A 15 -11.63 3.69 -6.37
CA SER A 15 -11.93 2.27 -6.67
C SER A 15 -10.94 1.29 -6.06
N TYR A 16 -9.86 1.79 -5.44
CA TYR A 16 -8.73 0.99 -4.93
C TYR A 16 -8.07 0.11 -5.99
N GLU A 17 -8.14 0.52 -7.25
CA GLU A 17 -7.54 -0.18 -8.37
C GLU A 17 -6.19 0.43 -8.72
N LEU A 18 -5.19 -0.45 -8.86
CA LEU A 18 -3.90 -0.10 -9.43
C LEU A 18 -3.89 -0.49 -10.90
N THR A 19 -3.37 0.39 -11.75
CA THR A 19 -3.23 0.14 -13.19
C THR A 19 -1.75 0.30 -13.55
N SER A 20 -1.19 -0.62 -14.32
CA SER A 20 0.14 -0.49 -14.91
C SER A 20 0.06 -0.87 -16.38
N HIS A 21 0.58 -0.04 -17.29
CA HIS A 21 0.58 -0.31 -18.73
C HIS A 21 -0.80 -0.80 -19.27
N ASP A 22 -1.88 -0.11 -18.87
CA ASP A 22 -3.27 -0.44 -19.20
C ASP A 22 -3.80 -1.78 -18.65
N GLN A 23 -3.04 -2.47 -17.79
CA GLN A 23 -3.50 -3.65 -17.06
C GLN A 23 -3.94 -3.29 -15.64
N VAL A 24 -5.15 -3.74 -15.27
CA VAL A 24 -5.65 -3.62 -13.90
C VAL A 24 -4.99 -4.69 -13.03
N ILE A 25 -4.31 -4.24 -11.99
CA ILE A 25 -3.70 -5.07 -10.96
C ILE A 25 -4.65 -5.06 -9.76
N ALA A 26 -5.27 -6.19 -9.50
CA ALA A 26 -6.08 -6.38 -8.30
C ALA A 26 -5.15 -6.41 -7.08
N LEU A 27 -5.35 -5.46 -6.17
CA LEU A 27 -4.61 -5.40 -4.92
C LEU A 27 -5.47 -5.95 -3.78
N ASP A 28 -4.84 -6.74 -2.91
CA ASP A 28 -5.46 -7.11 -1.65
C ASP A 28 -5.73 -5.87 -0.79
N PRO A 29 -6.78 -5.87 0.06
CA PRO A 29 -7.13 -4.74 0.91
C PRO A 29 -5.96 -4.23 1.76
N ARG A 30 -5.07 -5.12 2.21
CA ARG A 30 -3.89 -4.76 3.01
C ARG A 30 -2.83 -4.04 2.18
N THR A 31 -2.62 -4.48 0.94
CA THR A 31 -1.69 -3.85 0.00
C THR A 31 -2.18 -2.48 -0.42
N VAL A 32 -3.50 -2.33 -0.59
CA VAL A 32 -4.16 -1.02 -0.79
C VAL A 32 -3.88 -0.10 0.39
N THR A 33 -4.11 -0.55 1.63
CA THR A 33 -3.85 0.25 2.84
C THR A 33 -2.37 0.63 2.95
N LEU A 34 -1.45 -0.30 2.68
CA LEU A 34 -0.01 -0.04 2.65
C LEU A 34 0.32 1.05 1.63
N LEU A 35 -0.17 0.91 0.40
CA LEU A 35 0.09 1.86 -0.68
C LEU A 35 -0.45 3.25 -0.32
N LEU A 36 -1.69 3.33 0.17
CA LEU A 36 -2.27 4.58 0.65
C LEU A 36 -1.42 5.23 1.74
N PHE A 37 -0.97 4.45 2.71
CA PHE A 37 -0.14 4.96 3.80
C PHE A 37 1.20 5.53 3.31
N LEU A 38 1.84 4.86 2.34
CA LEU A 38 3.07 5.33 1.72
C LEU A 38 2.83 6.59 0.88
N LEU A 39 1.71 6.66 0.16
CA LEU A 39 1.34 7.82 -0.67
C LEU A 39 0.99 9.05 0.19
N ASP A 40 0.42 8.85 1.38
CA ASP A 40 0.15 9.90 2.36
C ASP A 40 1.43 10.38 3.08
N ASN A 41 2.49 9.56 3.09
CA ASN A 41 3.77 9.84 3.74
C ASN A 41 4.96 9.89 2.74
N PRO A 42 4.93 10.74 1.71
CA PRO A 42 6.00 10.78 0.71
C PRO A 42 7.31 11.30 1.32
N ASN A 43 8.44 10.77 0.84
CA ASN A 43 9.80 11.12 1.30
C ASN A 43 10.06 10.91 2.80
N ARG A 44 9.27 10.06 3.44
CA ARG A 44 9.41 9.72 4.86
C ARG A 44 9.81 8.26 5.01
N ILE A 45 10.70 7.98 5.96
CA ILE A 45 10.99 6.61 6.37
C ILE A 45 9.79 6.11 7.18
N VAL A 46 9.10 5.12 6.64
CA VAL A 46 8.02 4.40 7.32
C VAL A 46 8.61 3.19 8.04
N THR A 47 8.37 3.11 9.34
CA THR A 47 8.87 2.01 10.18
C THR A 47 7.94 0.80 10.14
N ARG A 48 8.46 -0.37 10.54
CA ARG A 48 7.65 -1.60 10.62
C ARG A 48 6.52 -1.48 11.65
N ASP A 49 6.79 -0.87 12.80
CA ASP A 49 5.78 -0.61 13.84
C ASP A 49 4.62 0.23 13.30
N GLU A 50 4.91 1.27 12.50
CA GLU A 50 3.85 2.06 11.88
C GLU A 50 3.02 1.27 10.87
N LEU A 51 3.67 0.43 10.06
CA LEU A 51 2.95 -0.47 9.15
C LEU A 51 2.06 -1.43 9.93
N GLN A 52 2.54 -1.96 11.05
CA GLN A 52 1.76 -2.83 11.93
C GLN A 52 0.54 -2.11 12.50
N GLU A 53 0.73 -0.92 13.05
CA GLU A 53 -0.36 -0.11 13.61
C GLU A 53 -1.42 0.24 12.56
N VAL A 54 -1.00 0.64 11.35
CA VAL A 54 -1.93 1.11 10.31
C VAL A 54 -2.66 -0.04 9.62
N ILE A 55 -1.94 -1.10 9.24
CA ILE A 55 -2.50 -2.19 8.43
C ILE A 55 -3.20 -3.23 9.31
N TRP A 56 -2.69 -3.46 10.52
CA TRP A 56 -3.20 -4.48 11.44
C TRP A 56 -3.91 -3.91 12.67
N GLN A 57 -4.04 -2.59 12.81
CA GLN A 57 -4.82 -1.92 13.86
C GLN A 57 -4.47 -2.43 15.27
N GLY A 58 -3.18 -2.62 15.54
CA GLY A 58 -2.68 -3.12 16.84
C GLY A 58 -2.69 -4.64 16.99
N VAL A 59 -3.00 -5.41 15.94
CA VAL A 59 -2.79 -6.87 15.95
C VAL A 59 -1.29 -7.17 15.81
N ILE A 60 -0.76 -7.90 16.79
CA ILE A 60 0.64 -8.35 16.76
C ILE A 60 0.80 -9.37 15.64
N VAL A 61 1.57 -8.99 14.62
CA VAL A 61 1.95 -9.88 13.53
C VAL A 61 3.45 -10.13 13.54
N THR A 62 3.87 -11.24 12.95
CA THR A 62 5.29 -11.55 12.82
C THR A 62 5.92 -10.69 11.72
N ASP A 63 7.22 -10.42 11.85
CA ASP A 63 7.99 -9.68 10.84
C ASP A 63 7.85 -10.27 9.43
N ASN A 64 7.65 -11.59 9.35
CA ASN A 64 7.45 -12.30 8.10
C ASN A 64 6.18 -11.86 7.36
N ALA A 65 5.11 -11.51 8.08
CA ALA A 65 3.88 -10.99 7.48
C ALA A 65 4.11 -9.61 6.85
N ILE A 66 4.87 -8.74 7.52
CA ILE A 66 5.22 -7.41 7.02
C ILE A 66 6.13 -7.54 5.80
N ASN A 67 7.17 -8.38 5.87
CA ASN A 67 8.09 -8.59 4.75
C ASN A 67 7.37 -9.14 3.52
N LYS A 68 6.46 -10.12 3.68
CA LYS A 68 5.66 -10.64 2.56
C LYS A 68 4.77 -9.57 1.92
N LEU A 69 4.25 -8.64 2.72
CA LEU A 69 3.39 -7.57 2.21
C LEU A 69 4.18 -6.53 1.42
N VAL A 70 5.43 -6.25 1.80
CA VAL A 70 6.30 -5.27 1.12
C VAL A 70 7.05 -5.88 -0.06
N ALA A 71 7.36 -7.19 -0.03
CA ALA A 71 8.17 -7.85 -1.04
C ALA A 71 7.38 -8.44 -2.22
N ASN A 72 6.05 -8.48 -2.14
CA ASN A 72 5.17 -9.07 -3.16
C ASN A 72 4.94 -8.15 -4.37
#